data_AF-A0A0Q8FEM6-F1
#
_entry.id   AF-A0A0Q8FEM6-F1
#
_cell.length_a   1.000
_cell.length_b   1.000
_cell.length_c   1.000
_cell.angle_alpha   90.00
_cell.angle_beta   90.00
_cell.angle_gamma   90.00
#
_symmetry.space_group_name_H-M   'P 1'
#
loop_
_entity.id
_entity.type
_entity.pdbx_description
1 polymer ?
#
loop_
_entity_poly.entity_id
_entity_poly.type
_entity_poly.pdbx_seq_one_letter_code
_entity_poly.pdbx_strand_id
1 'polypeptide(L)'
;MSPARPTLQRLVMATAVAMVALLAASWLVGRVLPAGWQDLVQTRWGYLAPISYVVTTLCMGLGGALAGYRFMVVAIGLTLAMWIATLSVLAGVAGAASDVAYPLAFLLRTNVLSAVLSLLAAALGAWLGALWYQRRVARR
;
A
#
# COMPACT_ATOMS: atom_id res chain seq x y z
N MET A 1 -5.93 -31.71 2.32
CA MET A 1 -7.05 -30.84 2.75
C MET A 1 -7.05 -29.61 1.87
N SER A 2 -8.01 -29.47 0.94
CA SER A 2 -8.08 -28.30 0.07
C SER A 2 -8.53 -27.10 0.91
N PRO A 3 -7.78 -25.98 0.96
CA PRO A 3 -8.20 -24.82 1.75
C PRO A 3 -9.52 -24.31 1.18
N ALA A 4 -10.57 -24.31 1.99
CA ALA A 4 -11.87 -23.78 1.64
C ALA A 4 -11.68 -22.39 1.02
N ARG A 5 -12.14 -22.22 -0.22
CA ARG A 5 -11.99 -20.95 -0.94
C ARG A 5 -12.66 -19.86 -0.08
N PRO A 6 -11.96 -18.78 0.31
CA PRO A 6 -12.60 -17.68 1.00
C PRO A 6 -13.72 -17.15 0.11
N THR A 7 -14.89 -16.96 0.71
CA THR A 7 -16.05 -16.42 0.02
C THR A 7 -15.74 -15.01 -0.47
N LEU A 8 -16.32 -14.60 -1.60
CA LEU A 8 -16.17 -13.25 -2.15
C LEU A 8 -16.45 -12.17 -1.08
N GLN A 9 -17.45 -12.41 -0.25
CA GLN A 9 -17.80 -11.56 0.90
C GLN A 9 -16.62 -11.32 1.86
N ARG A 10 -15.81 -12.35 2.16
CA ARG A 10 -14.62 -12.19 3.00
C ARG A 10 -13.53 -11.36 2.34
N LEU A 11 -13.35 -11.51 1.03
CA LEU A 11 -12.40 -10.68 0.28
C LEU A 11 -12.85 -9.23 0.27
N VAL A 12 -14.13 -8.95 0.00
CA VAL A 12 -14.69 -7.60 0.04
C VAL A 12 -14.54 -6.98 1.43
N MET A 13 -14.86 -7.72 2.49
CA MET A 13 -14.70 -7.25 3.87
C MET A 13 -13.23 -6.98 4.21
N ALA A 14 -12.31 -7.89 3.83
CA ALA A 14 -10.88 -7.71 4.06
C ALA A 14 -10.35 -6.47 3.33
N THR A 15 -10.80 -6.23 2.10
CA THR A 15 -10.49 -5.03 1.33
C THR A 15 -11.01 -3.78 2.02
N ALA A 16 -12.28 -3.76 2.43
CA ALA A 16 -12.87 -2.63 3.13
C ALA A 16 -12.11 -2.32 4.42
N VAL A 17 -11.80 -3.33 5.22
CA VAL A 17 -11.00 -3.17 6.45
C VAL A 17 -9.61 -2.64 6.15
N ALA A 18 -8.91 -3.19 5.15
CA ALA A 18 -7.57 -2.73 4.78
C ALA A 18 -7.60 -1.27 4.30
N MET A 19 -8.59 -0.88 3.50
CA MET A 19 -8.74 0.49 3.01
C MET A 19 -9.08 1.48 4.12
N VAL A 20 -10.06 1.14 4.98
CA VAL A 20 -10.42 1.98 6.12
C VAL A 20 -9.25 2.11 7.10
N ALA A 21 -8.54 1.01 7.38
CA ALA A 21 -7.35 1.04 8.22
C ALA A 21 -6.24 1.89 7.58
N LEU A 22 -6.02 1.78 6.28
CA LEU A 22 -5.01 2.58 5.57
C LEU A 22 -5.34 4.07 5.64
N LEU A 23 -6.60 4.44 5.40
CA LEU A 23 -7.08 5.83 5.50
C LEU A 23 -6.93 6.37 6.93
N ALA A 24 -7.42 5.61 7.92
CA ALA A 24 -7.35 6.00 9.33
C ALA A 24 -5.90 6.12 9.82
N ALA A 25 -5.04 5.17 9.47
CA ALA A 25 -3.63 5.20 9.82
C ALA A 25 -2.91 6.37 9.15
N SER A 26 -3.17 6.62 7.86
CA SER A 26 -2.55 7.75 7.15
C SER A 26 -3.00 9.10 7.73
N TRP A 27 -4.29 9.22 8.07
CA TRP A 27 -4.82 10.40 8.76
C TRP A 27 -4.17 10.58 10.13
N LEU A 28 -4.04 9.51 10.91
CA LEU A 28 -3.43 9.53 12.23
C LEU A 28 -1.95 9.91 12.16
N VAL A 29 -1.22 9.37 11.19
CA VAL A 29 0.18 9.72 10.93
C VAL A 29 0.33 11.21 10.70
N GLY A 30 -0.50 11.80 9.83
CA GLY A 30 -0.47 13.24 9.56
C GLY A 30 -0.80 14.12 10.77
N ARG A 31 -1.51 13.59 11.78
CA ARG A 31 -1.92 14.34 12.98
C ARG A 31 -1.01 14.17 14.19
N VAL A 32 -0.41 12.99 14.36
CA VAL A 32 0.24 12.59 15.61
C VAL A 32 1.75 12.50 15.48
N LEU A 33 2.26 12.08 14.32
CA LEU A 33 3.71 11.92 14.16
C LEU A 33 4.37 13.29 13.93
N PRO A 34 5.56 13.53 14.50
CA PRO A 34 6.32 14.75 14.22
C PRO A 34 6.64 14.88 12.74
N ALA A 35 6.76 16.10 12.22
CA ALA A 35 7.03 16.35 10.79
C ALA A 35 8.25 15.56 10.26
N GLY A 36 9.34 15.48 11.04
CA GLY A 36 10.55 14.73 10.65
C GLY A 36 10.35 13.23 10.45
N TRP A 37 9.25 12.67 10.94
CA TRP A 37 8.86 11.27 10.68
C TRP A 37 7.98 11.14 9.44
N GLN A 38 7.27 12.21 9.06
CA GLN A 38 6.40 12.25 7.88
C GLN A 38 7.18 12.58 6.58
N ASP A 39 8.44 12.99 6.71
CA ASP A 39 9.22 13.51 5.59
C ASP A 39 9.49 12.46 4.51
N LEU A 40 9.38 12.93 3.26
CA LEU A 40 9.89 12.21 2.10
C LEU A 40 11.42 12.24 2.14
N VAL A 41 12.03 11.08 2.27
CA VAL A 41 13.48 10.95 2.25
C VAL A 41 13.94 10.99 0.80
N GLN A 42 14.58 12.09 0.40
CA GLN A 42 15.20 12.20 -0.91
C GLN A 42 16.47 11.34 -0.96
N THR A 43 16.54 10.43 -1.92
CA THR A 43 17.71 9.60 -2.18
C THR A 43 18.21 9.80 -3.62
N ARG A 44 19.40 9.29 -3.93
CA ARG A 44 19.93 9.27 -5.31
C ARG A 44 19.03 8.53 -6.31
N TRP A 45 18.12 7.69 -5.81
CA TRP A 45 17.25 6.82 -6.61
C TRP A 45 15.79 7.28 -6.61
N GLY A 46 15.46 8.39 -5.94
CA GLY A 46 14.11 8.91 -5.85
C GLY A 46 13.68 9.28 -4.43
N TYR A 47 12.40 9.62 -4.28
CA TYR A 47 11.79 9.96 -3.00
C TYR A 47 11.21 8.72 -2.34
N LEU A 48 11.56 8.51 -1.06
CA LEU A 48 11.08 7.39 -0.27
C LEU A 48 10.16 7.88 0.85
N ALA A 49 9.14 7.10 1.16
CA ALA A 49 8.21 7.37 2.26
C ALA A 49 8.22 6.20 3.26
N PRO A 50 9.23 6.12 4.16
CA PRO A 50 9.43 4.94 5.00
C PRO A 50 8.21 4.59 5.86
N ILE A 51 7.56 5.59 6.45
CA ILE A 51 6.35 5.39 7.25
C ILE A 51 5.21 4.85 6.41
N SER A 52 5.03 5.35 5.19
CA SER A 52 3.98 4.85 4.30
C SER A 52 4.15 3.37 3.99
N TYR A 53 5.39 2.87 3.89
CA TYR A 53 5.64 1.43 3.71
C TYR A 53 5.23 0.63 4.96
N VAL A 54 5.59 1.10 6.16
CA VAL A 54 5.21 0.45 7.43
C VAL A 54 3.69 0.42 7.57
N VAL A 55 3.02 1.55 7.36
CA VAL A 55 1.56 1.68 7.41
C VAL A 55 0.90 0.74 6.41
N THR A 56 1.41 0.72 5.17
CA THR A 56 0.92 -0.19 4.11
C THR A 56 1.05 -1.65 4.54
N THR A 57 2.21 -2.07 5.05
CA THR A 57 2.44 -3.44 5.53
C THR A 57 1.46 -3.81 6.63
N LEU A 58 1.24 -2.95 7.62
CA LEU A 58 0.30 -3.23 8.71
C LEU A 58 -1.14 -3.35 8.20
N CYS A 59 -1.59 -2.43 7.36
CA CYS A 59 -2.96 -2.42 6.85
C CYS A 59 -3.25 -3.60 5.92
N MET A 60 -2.31 -3.95 5.03
CA MET A 60 -2.43 -5.13 4.18
C MET A 60 -2.32 -6.42 4.98
N GLY A 61 -1.57 -6.41 6.09
CA GLY A 61 -1.55 -7.48 7.08
C GLY A 61 -2.91 -7.75 7.72
N LEU A 62 -3.69 -6.71 8.03
CA LEU A 62 -5.06 -6.89 8.51
C LEU A 62 -5.94 -7.59 7.46
N GLY A 63 -5.86 -7.16 6.20
CA GLY A 63 -6.60 -7.81 5.12
C GLY A 63 -6.18 -9.28 4.91
N GLY A 64 -4.88 -9.56 4.92
CA GLY A 64 -4.33 -10.92 4.87
C GLY A 64 -4.76 -11.78 6.05
N ALA A 65 -4.82 -11.20 7.26
CA ALA A 65 -5.29 -11.89 8.45
C ALA A 65 -6.78 -12.27 8.37
N LEU A 66 -7.58 -11.58 7.57
CA LEU A 66 -9.02 -11.85 7.41
C LEU A 66 -9.33 -12.81 6.25
N ALA A 67 -8.61 -12.70 5.13
CA ALA A 67 -8.92 -13.43 3.90
C ALA A 67 -7.82 -14.39 3.42
N GLY A 68 -6.69 -14.50 4.15
CA GLY A 68 -5.59 -15.40 3.83
C GLY A 68 -4.81 -14.98 2.57
N TYR A 69 -4.07 -15.93 1.96
CA TYR A 69 -3.16 -15.63 0.83
C TYR A 69 -3.84 -15.08 -0.41
N ARG A 70 -5.15 -15.30 -0.59
CA ARG A 70 -5.88 -14.75 -1.75
C ARG A 70 -6.03 -13.24 -1.69
N PHE A 71 -5.93 -12.65 -0.49
CA PHE A 71 -5.89 -11.20 -0.35
C PHE A 71 -4.61 -10.60 -0.95
N MET A 72 -3.53 -11.36 -1.12
CA MET A 72 -2.27 -10.84 -1.67
C MET A 72 -2.45 -10.24 -3.08
N VAL A 73 -3.24 -10.89 -3.95
CA VAL A 73 -3.55 -10.36 -5.28
C VAL A 73 -4.31 -9.04 -5.18
N VAL A 74 -5.23 -8.93 -4.21
CA VAL A 74 -6.01 -7.71 -3.97
C VAL A 74 -5.12 -6.61 -3.41
N ALA A 75 -4.25 -6.91 -2.45
CA ALA A 75 -3.30 -5.96 -1.87
C ALA A 75 -2.36 -5.37 -2.93
N ILE A 76 -1.79 -6.23 -3.78
CA ILE A 76 -0.94 -5.80 -4.91
C ILE A 76 -1.77 -4.96 -5.90
N GLY A 77 -2.95 -5.42 -6.28
CA GLY A 77 -3.84 -4.70 -7.21
C GLY A 77 -4.26 -3.32 -6.70
N LEU A 78 -4.64 -3.21 -5.42
CA LEU A 78 -4.97 -1.93 -4.78
C LEU A 78 -3.77 -0.99 -4.73
N THR A 79 -2.58 -1.52 -4.39
CA THR A 79 -1.36 -0.72 -4.31
C THR A 79 -0.94 -0.21 -5.70
N LEU A 80 -1.06 -1.04 -6.73
CA LEU A 80 -0.87 -0.63 -8.13
C LEU A 80 -1.88 0.44 -8.55
N ALA A 81 -3.16 0.23 -8.26
CA ALA A 81 -4.21 1.20 -8.58
C ALA A 81 -3.96 2.55 -7.90
N MET A 82 -3.48 2.55 -6.65
CA MET A 82 -3.10 3.77 -5.94
C MET A 82 -1.90 4.45 -6.57
N TRP A 83 -0.87 3.71 -6.98
CA TRP A 83 0.26 4.30 -7.71
C TRP A 83 -0.14 4.90 -9.06
N ILE A 84 -1.04 4.24 -9.80
CA ILE A 84 -1.59 4.80 -11.05
C ILE A 84 -2.33 6.11 -10.76
N ALA A 85 -3.14 6.16 -9.71
CA ALA A 85 -3.83 7.38 -9.30
C ALA A 85 -2.84 8.48 -8.88
N THR A 86 -1.83 8.16 -8.07
CA THR A 86 -0.79 9.10 -7.65
C THR A 86 -0.04 9.68 -8.84
N LEU A 87 0.39 8.84 -9.79
CA LEU A 87 1.10 9.29 -10.99
C LEU A 87 0.19 10.15 -11.88
N SER A 88 -1.08 9.81 -12.00
CA SER A 88 -2.07 10.61 -12.74
C SER A 88 -2.24 12.00 -12.12
N VAL A 89 -2.34 12.09 -10.79
CA VAL A 89 -2.43 13.36 -10.06
C VAL A 89 -1.15 14.17 -10.23
N LEU A 90 0.02 13.55 -10.05
CA LEU A 90 1.32 14.21 -10.23
C LEU A 90 1.49 14.75 -11.66
N ALA A 91 1.10 13.97 -12.67
CA ALA A 91 1.14 14.40 -14.06
C ALA A 91 0.19 15.58 -14.33
N GLY A 92 -1.01 15.56 -13.74
CA GLY A 92 -1.98 16.66 -13.85
C GLY A 92 -1.45 17.96 -13.21
N VAL A 93 -0.85 17.87 -12.02
CA VAL A 93 -0.25 19.02 -11.33
C VAL A 93 0.96 19.55 -12.10
N ALA A 94 1.84 18.68 -12.59
CA ALA A 94 3.01 19.07 -13.37
C ALA A 94 2.64 19.71 -14.72
N GLY A 95 1.55 19.26 -15.36
CA GLY A 95 1.05 19.86 -16.60
C GLY A 95 0.41 21.24 -16.40
N ALA A 96 -0.15 21.52 -15.22
CA ALA A 96 -0.76 22.81 -14.89
C ALA A 96 0.28 23.88 -14.49
N ALA A 97 1.46 23.47 -14.01
CA ALA A 97 2.57 24.37 -13.71
C ALA A 97 3.35 24.70 -14.99
N SER A 98 2.91 25.73 -15.70
CA SER A 98 3.40 26.14 -17.04
C SER A 98 4.90 26.42 -17.17
N ASP A 99 5.60 26.65 -16.05
CA ASP A 99 6.97 27.16 -16.08
C ASP A 99 8.04 26.05 -15.98
N VAL A 100 7.66 24.84 -15.54
CA VAL A 100 8.53 23.65 -15.51
C VAL A 100 7.67 22.40 -15.75
N ALA A 101 7.34 22.11 -17.01
CA ALA A 101 6.68 20.87 -17.37
C ALA A 101 7.65 19.69 -17.12
N TYR A 102 7.58 19.07 -15.94
CA TYR A 102 8.36 17.87 -15.66
C TYR A 102 7.86 16.72 -16.54
N PRO A 103 8.70 16.13 -17.41
CA PRO A 103 8.27 15.05 -18.28
C PRO A 103 7.83 13.85 -17.44
N LEU A 104 6.78 13.14 -17.88
CA LEU A 104 6.25 11.94 -17.21
C LEU A 104 7.34 10.91 -16.89
N ALA A 105 8.32 10.77 -17.77
CA ALA A 105 9.48 9.90 -17.58
C ALA A 105 10.32 10.26 -16.34
N PHE A 106 10.46 11.56 -16.03
CA PHE A 106 11.15 12.01 -14.82
C PHE A 106 10.36 11.64 -13.57
N LEU A 107 9.05 11.92 -13.55
CA LEU A 107 8.16 11.55 -12.44
C LEU A 107 8.16 10.04 -12.18
N LEU A 108 8.11 9.23 -13.24
CA LEU A 108 8.22 7.78 -13.13
C LEU A 108 9.57 7.40 -12.52
N ARG A 109 10.68 7.86 -13.12
CA ARG A 109 12.04 7.51 -12.68
C ARG A 109 12.30 7.86 -11.21
N THR A 110 11.82 9.00 -10.73
CA THR A 110 12.01 9.42 -9.33
C THR A 110 11.10 8.70 -8.33
N ASN A 111 10.11 7.94 -8.81
CA ASN A 111 9.13 7.27 -7.97
C ASN A 111 9.08 5.75 -8.15
N VAL A 112 9.73 5.17 -9.18
CA VAL A 112 9.75 3.72 -9.43
C VAL A 112 10.18 2.96 -8.18
N LEU A 113 11.25 3.40 -7.51
CA LEU A 113 11.73 2.72 -6.31
C LEU A 113 10.68 2.74 -5.19
N SER A 114 10.02 3.89 -4.99
CA SER A 114 8.95 4.02 -4.00
C SER A 114 7.75 3.14 -4.33
N ALA A 115 7.40 3.03 -5.61
CA ALA A 115 6.34 2.16 -6.08
C ALA A 115 6.66 0.68 -5.83
N VAL A 116 7.86 0.26 -6.18
CA VAL A 116 8.33 -1.11 -5.93
C VAL A 116 8.33 -1.43 -4.43
N LEU A 117 8.88 -0.54 -3.60
CA LEU A 117 8.90 -0.74 -2.15
C LEU A 117 7.50 -0.77 -1.55
N SER A 118 6.56 0.04 -2.06
CA SER A 118 5.15 -0.03 -1.64
C SER A 118 4.50 -1.36 -2.00
N LEU A 119 4.76 -1.88 -3.19
CA LEU A 119 4.25 -3.19 -3.63
C LEU A 119 4.82 -4.32 -2.77
N LEU A 120 6.13 -4.28 -2.48
CA LEU A 120 6.79 -5.22 -1.59
C LEU A 120 6.21 -5.12 -0.18
N ALA A 121 5.99 -3.91 0.34
CA ALA A 121 5.39 -3.67 1.64
C ALA A 121 3.96 -4.24 1.72
N ALA A 122 3.15 -4.04 0.68
CA ALA A 122 1.79 -4.58 0.58
C ALA A 122 1.78 -6.11 0.50
N ALA A 123 2.62 -6.69 -0.35
CA ALA A 123 2.75 -8.14 -0.50
C ALA A 123 3.24 -8.79 0.80
N LEU A 124 4.27 -8.22 1.43
CA LEU A 124 4.80 -8.67 2.71
C LEU A 124 3.73 -8.61 3.80
N GLY A 125 3.01 -7.49 3.91
CA GLY A 125 1.91 -7.33 4.84
C GLY A 125 0.86 -8.42 4.66
N ALA A 126 0.31 -8.53 3.45
CA ALA A 126 -0.69 -9.53 3.12
C ALA A 126 -0.22 -10.97 3.40
N TRP A 127 1.05 -11.29 3.10
CA TRP A 127 1.66 -12.58 3.37
C TRP A 127 1.77 -12.88 4.88
N LEU A 128 2.28 -11.93 5.68
CA LEU A 128 2.36 -12.06 7.14
C LEU A 128 0.97 -12.22 7.77
N GLY A 129 0.00 -11.44 7.31
CA GLY A 129 -1.41 -11.57 7.71
C GLY A 129 -1.96 -12.96 7.40
N ALA A 130 -1.69 -13.46 6.19
CA ALA A 130 -2.14 -14.78 5.76
C ALA A 130 -1.52 -15.92 6.57
N LEU A 131 -0.24 -15.82 6.96
CA LEU A 131 0.40 -16.77 7.87
C LEU A 131 -0.32 -16.81 9.21
N TRP A 132 -0.72 -15.65 9.75
CA TRP A 132 -1.49 -15.59 10.98
C TRP A 132 -2.90 -16.20 10.81
N TYR A 133 -3.58 -15.93 9.69
CA TYR A 133 -4.85 -16.57 9.37
C TYR A 133 -4.73 -18.10 9.39
N GLN A 134 -3.72 -18.68 8.75
CA GLN A 134 -3.49 -20.12 8.76
C GLN A 134 -3.27 -20.68 10.16
N ARG A 135 -2.46 -20.01 10.99
CA ARG A 135 -2.25 -20.40 12.39
C ARG A 135 -3.55 -20.38 13.20
N ARG A 136 -4.45 -19.41 12.94
CA ARG A 136 -5.76 -19.34 13.62
C ARG A 136 -6.72 -20.43 13.17
N VAL A 137 -6.73 -20.75 11.88
CA VAL A 137 -7.57 -21.82 11.32
C VAL A 137 -7.08 -23.19 11.79
N ALA A 138 -5.76 -23.43 11.85
CA ALA A 138 -5.20 -24.70 12.31
C ALA A 138 -5.41 -24.98 13.83
N ARG A 139 -5.74 -23.95 14.61
CA ARG A 139 -6.06 -24.06 16.05
C ARG A 139 -7.55 -24.25 16.33
N ARG A 140 -8.41 -24.16 15.31
CA ARG A 140 -9.86 -24.35 15.41
C ARG A 140 -10.23 -25.72 14.87
#